data_AF-A0A4Q3XH53-F1
#
_entry.id   AF-A0A4Q3XH53-F1
#
_cell.length_a   1.000
_cell.length_b   1.000
_cell.length_c   1.000
_cell.angle_alpha   90.00
_cell.angle_beta   90.00
_cell.angle_gamma   90.00
#
_symmetry.space_group_name_H-M   'P 1'
#
loop_
_entity.id
_entity.type
_entity.pdbx_description
1 polymer ?
#
loop_
_entity_poly.entity_id
_entity_poly.type
_entity_poly.pdbx_seq_one_letter_code
_entity_poly.pdbx_strand_id
1 'polypeptide(L)'
;MIFPTRDLAHQRAVGSKVIALLSWAIVAVALGQSLLLGSDVIRAVLPVMLLAGLQTAVWIIYRGRSLGRMLSSVLLMALVSMIVAGLSGSPYQTDMHMAYFAALAVVVIYCDWRAIIGGAATVAVHHLVLSFVLPDLVFPGSADLGRVIFHAVILIVEAAVLAWSAARTAASTMRMTAWK
;
A
#
# COMPACT_ATOMS: atom_id res chain seq x y z
N MET A 1 27.89 -6.85 3.02
CA MET A 1 26.69 -6.12 2.55
C MET A 1 25.48 -6.94 2.99
N ILE A 2 24.62 -6.41 3.86
CA ILE A 2 23.66 -7.19 4.68
C ILE A 2 22.49 -7.79 3.86
N PHE A 3 22.31 -7.41 2.59
CA PHE A 3 21.26 -7.94 1.72
C PHE A 3 21.80 -8.27 0.32
N PRO A 4 22.18 -9.52 0.02
CA PRO A 4 22.65 -9.90 -1.31
C PRO A 4 21.46 -10.09 -2.27
N THR A 5 20.91 -9.00 -2.82
CA THR A 5 20.05 -9.13 -4.00
C THR A 5 20.94 -9.35 -5.22
N ARG A 6 20.82 -10.54 -5.85
CA ARG A 6 21.63 -10.91 -7.02
C ARG A 6 21.33 -10.04 -8.24
N ASP A 7 20.05 -9.72 -8.46
CA ASP A 7 19.56 -8.86 -9.54
C ASP A 7 18.17 -8.26 -9.20
N LEU A 8 17.65 -7.39 -10.08
CA LEU A 8 16.33 -6.75 -9.92
C LEU A 8 15.16 -7.74 -9.96
N ALA A 9 15.27 -8.83 -10.73
CA ALA A 9 14.19 -9.81 -10.85
C ALA A 9 14.03 -10.57 -9.53
N HIS A 10 15.14 -10.98 -8.93
CA HIS A 10 15.17 -11.57 -7.60
C HIS A 10 14.61 -10.61 -6.54
N GLN A 11 15.05 -9.35 -6.52
CA GLN A 11 14.53 -8.34 -5.59
C GLN A 11 13.01 -8.17 -5.73
N ARG A 12 12.48 -8.11 -6.96
CA ARG A 12 11.03 -8.01 -7.21
C ARG A 12 10.26 -9.24 -6.75
N ALA A 13 10.82 -10.44 -6.93
CA ALA A 13 10.22 -11.67 -6.45
C ALA A 13 10.18 -11.71 -4.90
N VAL A 14 11.27 -11.28 -4.25
CA VAL A 14 11.33 -11.10 -2.79
C VAL A 14 10.28 -10.07 -2.35
N GLY A 15 10.16 -8.94 -3.05
CA GLY A 15 9.17 -7.91 -2.80
C GLY A 15 7.74 -8.45 -2.77
N SER A 16 7.34 -9.26 -3.77
CA SER A 16 6.01 -9.89 -3.77
C SER A 16 5.79 -10.82 -2.58
N LYS A 17 6.81 -11.57 -2.15
CA LYS A 17 6.71 -12.40 -0.94
C LYS A 17 6.56 -11.55 0.32
N VAL A 18 7.37 -10.51 0.47
CA VAL A 18 7.33 -9.59 1.62
C VAL A 18 5.97 -8.93 1.74
N ILE A 19 5.42 -8.40 0.64
CA ILE A 19 4.12 -7.72 0.68
C ILE A 19 2.98 -8.73 0.94
N ALA A 20 3.05 -9.95 0.42
CA ALA A 20 2.08 -11.00 0.74
C ALA A 20 2.08 -11.34 2.24
N LEU A 21 3.25 -11.49 2.86
CA LEU A 21 3.38 -11.71 4.30
C LEU A 21 2.86 -10.52 5.11
N LEU A 22 3.21 -9.29 4.71
CA LEU A 22 2.69 -8.07 5.32
C LEU A 22 1.16 -8.01 5.26
N SER A 23 0.56 -8.48 4.17
CA SER A 23 -0.90 -8.48 4.01
C SER A 23 -1.59 -9.40 5.03
N TRP A 24 -0.98 -10.52 5.37
CA TRP A 24 -1.46 -11.39 6.47
C TRP A 24 -1.20 -10.78 7.85
N ALA A 25 -0.11 -10.03 8.04
CA ALA A 25 0.08 -9.26 9.26
C ALA A 25 -1.02 -8.18 9.43
N ILE A 26 -1.45 -7.55 8.33
CA ILE A 26 -2.57 -6.59 8.35
C ILE A 26 -3.89 -7.28 8.74
N VAL A 27 -4.12 -8.54 8.36
CA VAL A 27 -5.27 -9.33 8.86
C VAL A 27 -5.21 -9.47 10.39
N ALA A 28 -4.03 -9.74 10.96
CA ALA A 28 -3.86 -9.82 12.41
C ALA A 28 -4.12 -8.46 13.08
N VAL A 29 -3.71 -7.36 12.46
CA VAL A 29 -4.04 -6.00 12.92
C VAL A 29 -5.55 -5.77 12.91
N ALA A 30 -6.25 -6.11 11.84
CA ALA A 30 -7.70 -5.96 11.75
C ALA A 30 -8.44 -6.79 12.82
N LEU A 31 -7.97 -8.01 13.08
CA LEU A 31 -8.49 -8.84 14.18
C LEU A 31 -8.23 -8.16 15.53
N GLY A 32 -7.02 -7.67 15.77
CA GLY A 32 -6.67 -6.96 17.00
C GLY A 32 -7.54 -5.72 17.23
N GLN A 33 -7.73 -4.89 16.20
CA GLN A 33 -8.64 -3.75 16.23
C GLN A 33 -10.05 -4.19 16.59
N SER A 34 -10.56 -5.25 15.95
CA SER A 34 -11.92 -5.71 16.16
C SER A 34 -12.16 -6.19 17.60
N LEU A 35 -11.23 -6.97 18.15
CA LEU A 35 -11.30 -7.46 19.52
C LEU A 35 -11.19 -6.33 20.56
N LEU A 36 -10.28 -5.37 20.35
CA LEU A 36 -10.07 -4.24 21.26
C LEU A 36 -11.24 -3.26 21.28
N LEU A 37 -11.90 -3.06 20.14
CA LEU A 37 -13.04 -2.14 19.99
C LEU A 37 -14.40 -2.83 20.20
N GLY A 38 -14.43 -4.14 20.42
CA GLY A 38 -15.66 -4.92 20.59
C GLY A 38 -16.58 -4.90 19.36
N SER A 39 -16.00 -4.83 18.16
CA SER A 39 -16.76 -4.79 16.90
C SER A 39 -17.05 -6.19 16.36
N ASP A 40 -17.93 -6.29 15.35
CA ASP A 40 -18.22 -7.55 14.66
C ASP A 40 -16.98 -8.06 13.91
N VAL A 41 -16.39 -9.15 14.43
CA VAL A 41 -15.16 -9.75 13.90
C VAL A 41 -15.32 -10.20 12.46
N ILE A 42 -16.46 -10.77 12.07
CA ILE A 42 -16.67 -11.27 10.72
C ILE A 42 -16.67 -10.09 9.74
N ARG A 43 -17.44 -9.03 10.06
CA ARG A 43 -17.51 -7.84 9.21
C ARG A 43 -16.16 -7.12 9.10
N ALA A 44 -15.40 -7.06 10.19
CA ALA A 44 -14.10 -6.37 10.22
C ALA A 44 -12.99 -7.17 9.52
N VAL A 45 -12.94 -8.49 9.71
CA VAL A 45 -11.77 -9.31 9.33
C VAL A 45 -11.96 -10.00 7.97
N LEU A 46 -13.18 -10.43 7.62
CA LEU A 46 -13.40 -11.20 6.38
C LEU A 46 -12.97 -10.44 5.12
N PRO A 47 -13.29 -9.14 4.92
CA PRO A 47 -12.85 -8.40 3.73
C PRO A 47 -11.31 -8.30 3.64
N VAL A 48 -10.64 -8.11 4.79
CA VAL A 48 -9.18 -8.02 4.89
C VAL A 48 -8.54 -9.37 4.54
N MET A 49 -9.10 -10.47 5.04
CA MET A 49 -8.67 -11.82 4.69
C MET A 49 -8.82 -12.11 3.20
N LEU A 50 -9.93 -11.72 2.57
CA LEU A 50 -10.15 -11.90 1.14
C LEU A 50 -9.12 -11.11 0.31
N LEU A 51 -8.82 -9.87 0.70
CA LEU A 51 -7.79 -9.05 0.06
C LEU A 51 -6.38 -9.65 0.24
N ALA A 52 -6.04 -10.17 1.43
CA ALA A 52 -4.77 -10.86 1.67
C ALA A 52 -4.65 -12.18 0.87
N GLY A 53 -5.75 -12.90 0.72
CA GLY A 53 -5.86 -14.07 -0.15
C GLY A 53 -5.63 -13.71 -1.62
N LEU A 54 -6.26 -12.63 -2.11
CA LEU A 54 -6.06 -12.13 -3.46
C LEU A 54 -4.62 -11.64 -3.66
N GLN A 55 -4.01 -10.99 -2.67
CA GLN A 55 -2.60 -10.62 -2.70
C GLN A 55 -1.68 -11.83 -2.83
N THR A 56 -1.98 -12.90 -2.10
CA THR A 56 -1.24 -14.17 -2.17
C THR A 56 -1.38 -14.79 -3.56
N ALA A 57 -2.58 -14.77 -4.15
CA ALA A 57 -2.79 -15.22 -5.52
C ALA A 57 -1.99 -14.38 -6.54
N VAL A 58 -1.98 -13.04 -6.39
CA VAL A 58 -1.18 -12.15 -7.25
C VAL A 58 0.31 -12.50 -7.18
N TRP A 59 0.84 -12.75 -5.98
CA TRP A 59 2.22 -13.17 -5.80
C TRP A 59 2.52 -14.49 -6.53
N ILE A 60 1.68 -15.51 -6.34
CA ILE A 60 1.87 -16.85 -6.93
C ILE A 60 1.77 -16.82 -8.45
N ILE A 61 0.76 -16.13 -9.00
CA ILE A 61 0.45 -16.13 -10.44
C ILE A 61 1.43 -15.25 -11.22
N TYR A 62 1.66 -14.01 -10.77
CA TYR A 62 2.43 -13.05 -11.54
C TYR A 62 3.93 -13.06 -11.24
N ARG A 63 4.37 -13.68 -10.13
CA ARG A 63 5.78 -13.91 -9.79
C ARG A 63 6.69 -12.68 -9.96
N GLY A 64 6.22 -11.50 -9.56
CA GLY A 64 6.97 -10.24 -9.64
C GLY A 64 7.00 -9.56 -11.01
N ARG A 65 6.20 -10.01 -12.01
CA ARG A 65 5.99 -9.31 -13.29
C ARG A 65 5.30 -7.96 -13.09
N SER A 66 5.43 -7.06 -14.08
CA SER A 66 4.98 -5.66 -13.97
C SER A 66 3.53 -5.51 -13.52
N LEU A 67 2.60 -6.24 -14.14
CA LEU A 67 1.19 -6.20 -13.76
C LEU A 67 0.99 -6.67 -12.32
N GLY A 68 1.65 -7.76 -11.93
CA GLY A 68 1.60 -8.27 -10.55
C GLY A 68 2.11 -7.26 -9.52
N ARG A 69 3.18 -6.51 -9.82
CA ARG A 69 3.69 -5.46 -8.92
C ARG A 69 2.71 -4.31 -8.74
N MET A 70 2.05 -3.90 -9.83
CA MET A 70 1.02 -2.86 -9.79
C MET A 70 -0.20 -3.33 -9.00
N LEU A 71 -0.72 -4.53 -9.29
CA LEU A 71 -1.82 -5.14 -8.53
C LEU A 71 -1.46 -5.30 -7.05
N SER A 72 -0.24 -5.74 -6.74
CA SER A 72 0.25 -5.85 -5.37
C SER A 72 0.24 -4.52 -4.63
N SER A 73 0.56 -3.42 -5.32
CA SER A 73 0.50 -2.08 -4.74
C SER A 73 -0.93 -1.62 -4.50
N VAL A 74 -1.84 -1.84 -5.47
CA VAL A 74 -3.27 -1.48 -5.35
C VAL A 74 -3.90 -2.21 -4.17
N LEU A 75 -3.68 -3.52 -4.07
CA LEU A 75 -4.21 -4.36 -2.99
C LEU A 75 -3.65 -3.99 -1.63
N LEU A 76 -2.37 -3.59 -1.56
CA LEU A 76 -1.79 -3.09 -0.31
C LEU A 76 -2.47 -1.80 0.16
N MET A 77 -2.77 -0.86 -0.75
CA MET A 77 -3.52 0.35 -0.40
C MET A 77 -4.95 0.02 0.05
N ALA A 78 -5.61 -0.95 -0.60
CA ALA A 78 -6.93 -1.41 -0.19
C ALA A 78 -6.92 -2.05 1.21
N LEU A 79 -5.89 -2.84 1.53
CA LEU A 79 -5.70 -3.41 2.86
C LEU A 79 -5.50 -2.32 3.94
N VAL A 80 -4.70 -1.29 3.62
CA VAL A 80 -4.54 -0.12 4.50
C VAL A 80 -5.89 0.59 4.71
N SER A 81 -6.68 0.80 3.65
CA SER A 81 -8.03 1.37 3.78
C SER A 81 -8.91 0.60 4.74
N MET A 82 -8.81 -0.72 4.80
CA MET A 82 -9.63 -1.52 5.71
C MET A 82 -9.23 -1.35 7.18
N ILE A 83 -7.94 -1.28 7.50
CA ILE A 83 -7.50 -1.05 8.88
C ILE A 83 -7.68 0.41 9.33
N VAL A 84 -7.73 1.36 8.39
CA VAL A 84 -8.17 2.73 8.67
C VAL A 84 -9.66 2.74 9.01
N ALA A 85 -10.49 2.11 8.18
CA ALA A 85 -11.93 2.01 8.42
C ALA A 85 -12.28 1.22 9.69
N GLY A 86 -11.48 0.20 10.04
CA GLY A 86 -11.62 -0.57 11.28
C GLY A 86 -11.42 0.26 12.55
N LEU A 87 -10.81 1.44 12.44
CA LEU A 87 -10.67 2.43 13.52
C LEU A 87 -11.71 3.55 13.44
N SER A 88 -12.78 3.42 12.63
CA SER A 88 -13.82 4.45 12.53
C SER A 88 -14.37 4.85 13.90
N GLY A 89 -14.31 6.15 14.21
CA GLY A 89 -14.74 6.70 15.50
C GLY A 89 -13.72 6.58 16.64
N SER A 90 -12.57 5.93 16.40
CA SER A 90 -11.43 5.92 17.31
C SER A 90 -10.57 7.18 17.13
N PRO A 91 -9.98 7.74 18.20
CA PRO A 91 -9.03 8.85 18.07
C PRO A 91 -7.81 8.48 17.19
N TYR A 92 -7.45 7.20 17.14
CA TYR A 92 -6.30 6.70 16.36
C TYR A 92 -6.60 6.51 14.86
N GLN A 93 -7.83 6.76 14.39
CA GLN A 93 -8.18 6.61 12.97
C GLN A 93 -7.31 7.50 12.09
N THR A 94 -7.10 8.75 12.50
CA THR A 94 -6.29 9.72 11.75
C THR A 94 -4.83 9.29 11.72
N ASP A 95 -4.28 8.82 12.85
CA ASP A 95 -2.89 8.33 12.91
C ASP A 95 -2.67 7.12 11.99
N MET A 96 -3.65 6.22 11.89
CA MET A 96 -3.58 5.06 11.00
C MET A 96 -3.46 5.45 9.52
N HIS A 97 -3.87 6.66 9.11
CA HIS A 97 -3.67 7.13 7.73
C HIS A 97 -2.19 7.21 7.35
N MET A 98 -1.28 7.35 8.32
CA MET A 98 0.17 7.32 8.04
C MET A 98 0.64 5.99 7.43
N ALA A 99 -0.15 4.92 7.60
CA ALA A 99 0.13 3.62 7.00
C ALA A 99 0.12 3.64 5.45
N TYR A 100 -0.56 4.59 4.79
CA TYR A 100 -0.51 4.72 3.33
C TYR A 100 0.89 5.10 2.83
N PHE A 101 1.51 6.10 3.46
CA PHE A 101 2.88 6.54 3.17
C PHE A 101 3.87 5.40 3.44
N ALA A 102 3.74 4.73 4.59
CA ALA A 102 4.56 3.56 4.92
C ALA A 102 4.39 2.43 3.89
N ALA A 103 3.17 2.17 3.42
CA ALA A 103 2.90 1.17 2.39
C ALA A 103 3.49 1.55 1.03
N LEU A 104 3.44 2.83 0.62
CA LEU A 104 4.10 3.29 -0.61
C LEU A 104 5.61 3.17 -0.53
N ALA A 105 6.20 3.47 0.63
CA ALA A 105 7.61 3.23 0.89
C ALA A 105 7.98 1.74 0.77
N VAL A 106 7.13 0.82 1.26
CA VAL A 106 7.32 -0.62 1.08
C VAL A 106 7.31 -1.01 -0.41
N VAL A 107 6.41 -0.42 -1.22
CA VAL A 107 6.29 -0.70 -2.66
C VAL A 107 7.57 -0.36 -3.44
N VAL A 108 8.42 0.54 -2.93
CA VAL A 108 9.75 0.85 -3.52
C VAL A 108 10.63 -0.39 -3.67
N ILE A 109 10.42 -1.45 -2.86
CA ILE A 109 11.15 -2.73 -2.99
C ILE A 109 11.11 -3.28 -4.42
N TYR A 110 10.08 -2.95 -5.20
CA TYR A 110 9.95 -3.38 -6.58
C TYR A 110 10.88 -2.66 -7.57
N CYS A 111 11.47 -1.52 -7.19
CA CYS A 111 12.17 -0.63 -8.11
C CYS A 111 11.37 -0.45 -9.41
N ASP A 112 10.09 -0.14 -9.28
CA ASP A 112 9.16 0.03 -10.38
C ASP A 112 8.25 1.22 -10.12
N TRP A 113 8.52 2.32 -10.81
CA TRP A 113 7.76 3.56 -10.70
C TRP A 113 6.28 3.36 -11.03
N ARG A 114 5.94 2.39 -11.91
CA ARG A 114 4.55 2.12 -12.28
C ARG A 114 3.74 1.55 -11.11
N ALA A 115 4.38 0.74 -10.26
CA ALA A 115 3.73 0.21 -9.06
C ALA A 115 3.44 1.35 -8.06
N ILE A 116 4.39 2.25 -7.86
CA ILE A 116 4.25 3.42 -6.97
C ILE A 116 3.12 4.34 -7.45
N ILE A 117 3.10 4.69 -8.74
CA ILE A 117 2.02 5.52 -9.31
C ILE A 117 0.67 4.81 -9.21
N GLY A 118 0.62 3.48 -9.43
CA GLY A 118 -0.61 2.70 -9.26
C GLY A 118 -1.14 2.73 -7.82
N GLY A 119 -0.26 2.61 -6.83
CA GLY A 119 -0.60 2.77 -5.41
C GLY A 119 -1.10 4.18 -5.09
N ALA A 120 -0.33 5.21 -5.46
CA ALA A 120 -0.68 6.60 -5.18
C ALA A 120 -2.00 7.01 -5.87
N ALA A 121 -2.23 6.57 -7.11
CA ALA A 121 -3.49 6.80 -7.81
C ALA A 121 -4.67 6.11 -7.11
N THR A 122 -4.48 4.90 -6.58
CA THR A 122 -5.49 4.21 -5.77
C THR A 122 -5.86 5.01 -4.54
N VAL A 123 -4.85 5.51 -3.80
CA VAL A 123 -5.07 6.37 -2.62
C VAL A 123 -5.82 7.64 -3.00
N ALA A 124 -5.38 8.34 -4.06
CA ALA A 124 -6.00 9.59 -4.50
C ALA A 124 -7.47 9.40 -4.91
N VAL A 125 -7.76 8.38 -5.74
CA VAL A 125 -9.14 8.07 -6.16
C VAL A 125 -9.99 7.66 -4.96
N HIS A 126 -9.47 6.80 -4.09
CA HIS A 126 -10.16 6.38 -2.86
C HIS A 126 -10.52 7.57 -1.96
N HIS A 127 -9.55 8.45 -1.68
CA HIS A 127 -9.76 9.61 -0.83
C HIS A 127 -10.75 10.59 -1.46
N LEU A 128 -10.63 10.86 -2.76
CA LEU A 128 -11.54 11.74 -3.47
C LEU A 128 -12.98 11.20 -3.44
N VAL A 129 -13.17 9.93 -3.79
CA VAL A 129 -14.50 9.30 -3.80
C VAL A 129 -15.11 9.28 -2.40
N LEU A 130 -14.36 8.80 -1.39
CA LEU A 130 -14.90 8.73 -0.03
C LEU A 130 -15.12 10.10 0.60
N SER A 131 -14.39 11.15 0.19
CA SER A 131 -14.66 12.52 0.64
C SER A 131 -16.09 12.98 0.30
N PHE A 132 -16.73 12.41 -0.72
CA PHE A 132 -18.12 12.70 -1.07
C PHE A 132 -19.12 11.65 -0.57
N VAL A 133 -18.73 10.37 -0.49
CA VAL A 133 -19.66 9.25 -0.21
C VAL A 133 -19.70 8.88 1.27
N LEU A 134 -18.54 8.78 1.93
CA LEU A 134 -18.39 8.39 3.34
C LEU A 134 -17.24 9.19 3.98
N PRO A 135 -17.40 10.51 4.17
CA PRO A 135 -16.31 11.42 4.54
C PRO A 135 -15.62 11.05 5.87
N ASP A 136 -16.38 10.54 6.84
CA ASP A 136 -15.85 10.16 8.15
C ASP A 136 -14.87 8.99 8.11
N LEU A 137 -14.81 8.23 7.00
CA LEU A 137 -13.81 7.17 6.85
C LEU A 137 -12.41 7.71 6.51
N VAL A 138 -12.31 8.94 5.99
CA VAL A 138 -11.06 9.55 5.52
C VAL A 138 -10.72 10.83 6.28
N PHE A 139 -11.71 11.68 6.54
CA PHE A 139 -11.55 12.96 7.23
C PHE A 139 -12.58 13.11 8.36
N PRO A 140 -12.43 12.36 9.48
CA PRO A 140 -13.35 12.43 10.60
C PRO A 140 -13.57 13.88 11.08
N GLY A 141 -14.83 14.27 11.24
CA GLY A 141 -15.23 15.56 11.82
C GLY A 141 -15.10 16.79 10.91
N SER A 142 -14.46 16.70 9.73
CA SER A 142 -14.49 17.74 8.70
C SER A 142 -13.84 17.27 7.39
N ALA A 143 -14.64 16.78 6.44
CA ALA A 143 -14.18 16.62 5.06
C ALA A 143 -14.26 17.97 4.32
N ASP A 144 -13.37 18.89 4.69
CA ASP A 144 -13.21 20.14 3.93
C ASP A 144 -12.26 19.92 2.75
N LEU A 145 -12.56 20.55 1.61
CA LEU A 145 -11.77 20.43 0.38
C LEU A 145 -10.32 20.87 0.58
N GLY A 146 -10.06 21.82 1.49
CA GLY A 146 -8.71 22.24 1.87
C GLY A 146 -7.87 21.10 2.46
N ARG A 147 -8.47 20.22 3.27
CA ARG A 147 -7.78 19.04 3.83
C ARG A 147 -7.45 18.02 2.74
N VAL A 148 -8.39 17.80 1.80
CA VAL A 148 -8.17 16.90 0.65
C VAL A 148 -6.98 17.40 -0.19
N ILE A 149 -6.97 18.70 -0.53
CA ILE A 149 -5.89 19.31 -1.31
C ILE A 149 -4.55 19.21 -0.57
N PHE A 150 -4.53 19.51 0.73
CA PHE A 150 -3.32 19.42 1.55
C PHE A 150 -2.74 18.01 1.56
N HIS A 151 -3.60 17.01 1.78
CA HIS A 151 -3.18 15.60 1.77
C HIS A 151 -2.70 15.14 0.38
N ALA A 152 -3.38 15.59 -0.68
CA ALA A 152 -3.01 15.29 -2.06
C ALA A 152 -1.62 15.85 -2.42
N VAL A 153 -1.29 17.07 -1.99
CA VAL A 153 0.06 17.64 -2.22
C VAL A 153 1.14 16.80 -1.56
N ILE A 154 0.94 16.38 -0.29
CA ILE A 154 1.89 15.53 0.43
C ILE A 154 2.09 14.20 -0.30
N LEU A 155 0.99 13.55 -0.69
CA LEU A 155 1.01 12.29 -1.44
C LEU A 155 1.75 12.44 -2.78
N ILE A 156 1.52 13.52 -3.52
CA ILE A 156 2.17 13.77 -4.81
C ILE A 156 3.69 13.93 -4.63
N VAL A 157 4.13 14.70 -3.64
CA VAL A 157 5.58 14.91 -3.39
C VAL A 157 6.24 13.58 -3.02
N GLU A 158 5.64 12.80 -2.11
CA GLU A 158 6.15 11.49 -1.75
C GLU A 158 6.24 10.56 -2.97
N ALA A 159 5.11 10.36 -3.65
CA ALA A 159 5.03 9.44 -4.78
C ALA A 159 6.02 9.81 -5.90
N ALA A 160 6.22 11.11 -6.16
CA ALA A 160 7.17 11.59 -7.17
C ALA A 160 8.63 11.22 -6.80
N VAL A 161 9.05 11.47 -5.56
CA VAL A 161 10.41 11.16 -5.10
C VAL A 161 10.65 9.64 -5.06
N LEU A 162 9.68 8.87 -4.57
CA LEU A 162 9.76 7.41 -4.56
C LEU A 162 9.82 6.84 -5.98
N ALA A 163 8.97 7.32 -6.89
CA ALA A 163 8.94 6.89 -8.29
C ALA A 163 10.26 7.19 -9.01
N TRP A 164 10.80 8.40 -8.81
CA TRP A 164 12.11 8.78 -9.35
C TRP A 164 13.23 7.89 -8.81
N SER A 165 13.26 7.65 -7.49
CA SER A 165 14.26 6.80 -6.85
C SER A 165 14.20 5.37 -7.37
N ALA A 166 12.99 4.80 -7.49
CA ALA A 166 12.77 3.47 -8.05
C ALA A 166 13.23 3.36 -9.51
N ALA A 167 12.93 4.36 -10.34
CA ALA A 167 13.35 4.41 -11.73
C ALA A 167 14.88 4.51 -11.87
N ARG A 168 15.52 5.34 -11.04
CA ARG A 168 16.99 5.50 -11.02
C ARG A 168 17.70 4.22 -10.60
N THR A 169 17.25 3.57 -9.53
CA THR A 169 17.81 2.29 -9.08
C THR A 169 17.66 1.21 -10.14
N ALA A 170 16.50 1.12 -10.80
CA ALA A 170 16.29 0.16 -11.88
C ALA A 170 17.23 0.40 -13.08
N ALA A 171 17.40 1.65 -13.50
CA ALA A 171 18.29 2.00 -14.62
C ALA A 171 19.77 1.73 -14.31
N SER A 172 20.22 2.06 -13.09
CA SER A 172 21.62 1.83 -12.67
C SER A 172 21.97 0.34 -12.66
N THR A 173 21.07 -0.52 -12.16
CA THR A 173 21.32 -1.97 -12.13
C THR A 173 21.39 -2.58 -13.52
N MET A 174 20.53 -2.13 -14.45
CA MET A 174 20.59 -2.59 -15.86
C MET A 174 21.89 -2.19 -16.56
N ARG A 175 22.44 -1.01 -16.26
CA ARG A 175 23.73 -0.56 -16.82
C ARG A 175 24.90 -1.42 -16.35
N MET A 176 24.93 -1.83 -15.08
CA MET A 176 26.00 -2.67 -14.53
C MET A 176 26.02 -4.09 -15.11
N THR A 177 24.86 -4.64 -15.48
CA THR A 177 24.77 -5.96 -16.12
C THR A 177 25.15 -5.94 -17.60
N ALA A 178 25.08 -4.78 -18.27
CA ALA A 178 25.43 -4.65 -19.69
C ALA A 178 26.94 -4.54 -19.95
N TRP A 179 27.75 -4.33 -18.90
CA TRP A 179 29.21 -4.20 -18.98
C TRP A 179 29.97 -5.43 -18.44
N LYS A 180 29.24 -6.51 -18.13
CA LYS A 180 29.80 -7.82 -17.76
C LYS A 180 29.53 -8.82 -18.86
#